data_AF-A0A365YRT1-F1
#
_entry.id   AF-A0A365YRT1-F1
#
_cell.length_a   1.000
_cell.length_b   1.000
_cell.length_c   1.000
_cell.angle_alpha   90.00
_cell.angle_beta   90.00
_cell.angle_gamma   90.00
#
_symmetry.space_group_name_H-M   'P 1'
#
loop_
_entity.id
_entity.type
_entity.pdbx_description
1 polymer ?
#
loop_
_entity_poly.entity_id
_entity_poly.type
_entity_poly.pdbx_seq_one_letter_code
_entity_poly.pdbx_strand_id
1 'polypeptide(L)' 'APARAAGMHTALVRRGPWAVIQWETDDARKLPTLRINSLAELPEQIEKLNAQER' A
#
# COMPACT_ATOMS: atom_id res chain seq x y z
N ALA A 1 -10.15 -4.67 -6.19
CA ALA A 1 -10.09 -3.20 -6.23
C ALA A 1 -9.75 -2.72 -7.65
N PRO A 2 -10.29 -1.59 -8.13
CA PRO A 2 -10.16 -1.14 -9.52
C PRO A 2 -8.71 -0.98 -10.00
N ALA A 3 -7.82 -0.41 -9.18
CA ALA A 3 -6.41 -0.26 -9.53
C ALA A 3 -5.69 -1.62 -9.74
N ARG A 4 -5.97 -2.62 -8.89
CA ARG A 4 -5.41 -3.97 -9.04
C ARG A 4 -5.96 -4.67 -10.29
N ALA A 5 -7.24 -4.48 -10.61
CA ALA A 5 -7.84 -5.01 -11.84
C ALA A 5 -7.23 -4.37 -13.10
N ALA A 6 -6.74 -3.14 -12.99
CA ALA A 6 -5.99 -2.45 -14.04
C ALA A 6 -4.48 -2.80 -14.05
N GLY A 7 -4.02 -3.77 -13.25
CA GLY A 7 -2.61 -4.18 -13.19
C GLY A 7 -1.69 -3.20 -12.45
N MET A 8 -2.23 -2.27 -11.66
CA MET A 8 -1.44 -1.28 -10.93
C MET A 8 -1.04 -1.77 -9.54
N HIS A 9 0.19 -1.46 -9.12
CA HIS A 9 0.60 -1.55 -7.73
C HIS A 9 -0.07 -0.44 -6.91
N THR A 10 -0.45 -0.76 -5.68
CA THR A 10 -1.19 0.17 -4.81
C THR A 10 -0.56 0.26 -3.43
N ALA A 11 -0.59 1.45 -2.84
CA ALA A 11 -0.13 1.70 -1.48
C ALA A 11 -1.27 2.20 -0.60
N LEU A 12 -1.53 1.51 0.51
CA LEU A 12 -2.43 1.98 1.56
C LEU A 12 -1.65 2.84 2.55
N VAL A 13 -2.04 4.11 2.67
CA VAL A 13 -1.42 5.06 3.59
C VAL A 13 -2.25 5.16 4.86
N ARG A 14 -1.64 4.97 6.03
CA ARG A 14 -2.28 5.13 7.36
C ARG A 14 -2.51 6.61 7.69
N ARG A 15 -3.33 7.29 6.88
CA ARG A 15 -3.74 8.68 7.11
C ARG A 15 -5.24 8.82 7.32
N GLY A 16 -5.58 9.64 8.30
CA GLY A 16 -6.95 9.95 8.68
C GLY A 16 -7.64 8.84 9.47
N PRO A 17 -8.81 9.14 10.05
CA PRO A 17 -9.50 8.23 10.97
C PRO A 17 -9.86 6.90 10.31
N TRP A 18 -10.24 6.93 9.04
CA TRP A 18 -10.68 5.73 8.33
C TRP A 18 -9.56 4.73 8.09
N ALA A 19 -8.40 5.19 7.64
CA ALA A 19 -7.24 4.31 7.43
C ALA A 19 -6.74 3.73 8.76
N VAL A 20 -6.89 4.44 9.88
CA VAL A 20 -6.56 3.94 11.22
C VAL A 20 -7.51 2.83 11.65
N ILE A 21 -8.82 3.03 11.48
CA ILE A 21 -9.85 2.04 11.85
C ILE A 21 -9.72 0.77 10.99
N GLN A 22 -9.52 0.94 9.69
CA GLN A 22 -9.43 -0.17 8.76
C GLN A 22 -8.06 -0.84 8.70
N TRP A 23 -7.03 -0.25 9.33
CA TRP A 23 -5.64 -0.68 9.21
C TRP A 23 -5.46 -2.18 9.45
N GLU A 24 -6.18 -2.70 10.45
CA GLU A 24 -6.09 -4.09 10.89
C GLU A 24 -7.18 -4.99 10.31
N THR A 25 -7.80 -4.59 9.19
CA THR A 25 -8.72 -5.46 8.44
C THR A 25 -7.97 -6.42 7.54
N ASP A 26 -8.61 -7.54 7.18
CA ASP A 26 -8.03 -8.52 6.26
C ASP A 26 -7.77 -7.91 4.87
N ASP A 27 -8.70 -7.10 4.37
CA ASP A 27 -8.55 -6.34 3.13
C ASP A 27 -7.37 -5.37 3.16
N ALA A 28 -7.20 -4.60 4.24
CA ALA A 28 -6.07 -3.69 4.38
C ALA A 28 -4.71 -4.42 4.37
N ARG A 29 -4.69 -5.70 4.78
CA ARG A 29 -3.49 -6.55 4.75
C ARG A 29 -3.25 -7.20 3.39
N LYS A 30 -4.29 -7.59 2.66
CA LYS A 30 -4.16 -8.46 1.46
C LYS A 30 -4.40 -7.76 0.13
N LEU A 31 -5.14 -6.66 0.11
CA LEU A 31 -5.45 -5.96 -1.14
C LEU A 31 -4.32 -5.07 -1.66
N PRO A 32 -3.69 -4.19 -0.84
CA PRO A 32 -2.65 -3.30 -1.33
C PRO A 32 -1.31 -4.03 -1.52
N THR A 33 -0.49 -3.52 -2.44
CA THR A 33 0.89 -4.00 -2.62
C THR A 33 1.79 -3.52 -1.49
N LEU A 34 1.57 -2.29 -1.02
CA LEU A 34 2.35 -1.66 0.04
C LEU A 34 1.44 -1.10 1.13
N ARG A 35 1.91 -1.12 2.38
CA ARG A 35 1.26 -0.44 3.51
C ARG A 35 2.27 0.49 4.15
N ILE A 36 1.95 1.78 4.21
CA ILE A 36 2.84 2.81 4.72
C ILE A 36 2.14 3.71 5.73
N ASN A 37 2.88 4.30 6.64
CA ASN A 37 2.37 5.25 7.63
C ASN A 37 2.43 6.70 7.15
N SER A 38 3.35 7.00 6.23
CA SER A 38 3.63 8.32 5.70
C SER A 38 3.94 8.26 4.20
N LEU A 39 3.56 9.31 3.47
CA LEU A 39 3.94 9.45 2.06
C LEU A 39 5.46 9.54 1.84
N ALA A 40 6.22 9.95 2.86
CA ALA A 40 7.67 10.02 2.80
C ALA A 40 8.33 8.63 2.66
N GLU A 41 7.63 7.55 3.00
CA GLU A 41 8.13 6.18 2.86
C GLU A 41 8.02 5.65 1.42
N LEU A 42 7.26 6.32 0.54
CA LEU A 42 7.02 5.83 -0.82
C LEU A 42 8.29 5.61 -1.66
N PRO A 43 9.26 6.55 -1.72
CA PRO A 43 10.44 6.36 -2.56
C PRO A 43 11.21 5.09 -2.19
N GLU A 44 11.51 4.91 -0.90
CA GLU A 44 12.24 3.74 -0.40
C GLU A 44 11.45 2.44 -0.62
N GLN A 45 10.14 2.44 -0.41
CA GLN A 45 9.31 1.25 -0.60
C GLN A 45 9.17 0.86 -2.08
N ILE A 46 9.11 1.84 -2.99
CA ILE A 46 9.09 1.61 -4.44
C ILE A 46 10.44 1.05 -4.90
N GLU A 47 11.56 1.57 -4.40
CA GLU A 47 12.89 1.03 -4.71
C GLU A 47 13.03 -0.44 -4.28
N LYS A 48 12.57 -0.77 -3.06
CA LYS A 48 12.55 -2.16 -2.57
C LYS A 48 11.68 -3.07 -3.44
N LEU A 49 10.47 -2.62 -3.77
CA LEU A 49 9.55 -3.37 -4.63
C LEU A 49 10.19 -3.65 -6.00
N ASN A 50 10.75 -2.63 -6.65
CA ASN A 50 11.39 -2.77 -7.96
C ASN A 50 12.63 -3.67 -7.92
N ALA A 51 13.35 -3.71 -6.80
CA ALA A 51 14.49 -4.59 -6.62
C ALA A 51 14.08 -6.06 -6.44
N GLN A 52 12.89 -6.33 -5.89
CA GLN A 52 12.36 -7.69 -5.74
C GLN A 52 11.80 -8.28 -7.06
N GLU A 53 11.36 -7.42 -7.98
CA GLU A 53 10.82 -7.81 -9.29
C GLU A 53 11.91 -8.02 -10.36
N ARG A 54 13.18 -7.77 -10.04
CA ARG A 54 14.35 -8.03 -10.91
C ARG A 54 15.00 -9.37 -10.60
#